data_AF-A0A167VNH9-F1
#
_entry.id   AF-A0A167VNH9-F1
#
_cell.length_a   1.000
_cell.length_b   1.000
_cell.length_c   1.000
_cell.angle_alpha   90.00
_cell.angle_beta   90.00
_cell.angle_gamma   90.00
#
_symmetry.space_group_name_H-M   'P 1'
#
loop_
_entity.id
_entity.type
_entity.pdbx_description
1 polymer ?
#
loop_
_entity_poly.entity_id
_entity_poly.type
_entity_poly.pdbx_seq_one_letter_code
_entity_poly.pdbx_strand_id
1 'polypeptide(L)'
;MKLLALLVVSSLADVVIALPKASSNSSCSANDSSCSNPSSSASSSASSPSNSPSQDSINDACAKISKAVAEAIRTNATSLPPIPAEEGLSCLKSMPFDKSLGGQFLTQLRKYIAFQTTLEPLKNPPSTYVGSPVDVLGGLDKIAAKLGTYTSQFDFDSDIKSLVKTANDGHFSVKLCSTEVYRFSRPVSIVSVSVSKDGLELPELYTGSDAALLGGGGNGKAVSPIVAING
;
A
#
# COMPACT_ATOMS: atom_id res chain seq x y z
N MET A 1 -36.44 -31.53 8.31
CA MET A 1 -35.82 -30.56 7.40
C MET A 1 -34.50 -30.11 8.01
N LYS A 2 -33.36 -30.62 7.52
CA LYS A 2 -32.02 -30.14 7.88
C LYS A 2 -31.51 -29.36 6.69
N LEU A 3 -31.45 -28.04 6.80
CA LEU A 3 -30.87 -27.19 5.77
C LEU A 3 -29.36 -27.16 6.02
N LEU A 4 -28.61 -27.79 5.11
CA LEU A 4 -27.16 -27.78 5.07
C LEU A 4 -26.70 -26.33 4.82
N ALA A 5 -26.14 -25.67 5.83
CA ALA A 5 -25.44 -24.41 5.64
C ALA A 5 -24.11 -24.72 4.93
N LEU A 6 -24.01 -24.29 3.67
CA LEU A 6 -22.78 -24.32 2.88
C LEU A 6 -21.79 -23.35 3.52
N LEU A 7 -20.93 -23.84 4.40
CA LEU A 7 -19.73 -23.10 4.84
C LEU A 7 -18.72 -23.17 3.69
N VAL A 8 -18.62 -22.08 2.92
CA VAL A 8 -17.42 -21.83 2.12
C VAL A 8 -16.31 -21.46 3.11
N VAL A 9 -15.63 -22.48 3.62
CA VAL A 9 -14.38 -22.28 4.35
C VAL A 9 -13.33 -21.95 3.30
N SER A 10 -13.19 -20.66 2.97
CA SER A 10 -12.00 -20.19 2.25
C SER A 10 -10.80 -20.46 3.15
N SER A 11 -9.98 -21.39 2.68
CA SER A 11 -8.80 -21.93 3.34
C SER A 11 -7.89 -20.84 3.91
N LEU A 12 -7.29 -21.19 5.04
CA LEU A 12 -6.39 -20.42 5.87
C LEU A 12 -5.28 -19.75 5.05
N ALA A 13 -4.95 -18.55 5.51
CA ALA A 13 -3.86 -17.72 5.02
C ALA A 13 -2.51 -18.43 5.16
N ASP A 14 -1.99 -18.92 4.05
CA ASP A 14 -0.56 -18.84 3.79
C ASP A 14 -0.31 -17.48 3.14
N VAL A 15 0.21 -16.53 3.91
CA VAL A 15 0.78 -15.31 3.36
C VAL A 15 2.13 -15.68 2.75
N VAL A 16 2.08 -16.14 1.50
CA VAL A 16 3.26 -16.25 0.66
C VAL A 16 3.68 -14.83 0.30
N ILE A 17 4.75 -14.35 0.93
CA ILE A 17 5.60 -13.37 0.28
C ILE A 17 6.19 -14.12 -0.91
N ALA A 18 5.59 -13.94 -2.08
CA ALA A 18 6.25 -14.39 -3.30
C ALA A 18 7.51 -13.54 -3.42
N LEU A 19 8.66 -14.14 -3.12
CA LEU A 19 9.93 -13.65 -3.64
C LEU A 19 9.72 -13.51 -5.15
N PRO A 20 10.03 -12.35 -5.76
CA PRO A 20 10.00 -12.26 -7.21
C PRO A 20 10.91 -13.37 -7.74
N LYS A 21 10.32 -14.34 -8.44
CA LYS A 21 11.09 -15.27 -9.24
C LYS A 21 11.85 -14.38 -10.22
N ALA A 22 13.18 -14.44 -10.19
CA ALA A 22 14.01 -13.68 -11.11
C ALA A 22 13.56 -14.02 -12.54
N SER A 23 12.72 -13.16 -13.11
CA SER A 23 12.42 -13.18 -14.52
C SER A 23 13.49 -12.31 -15.14
N SER A 24 14.46 -12.98 -15.75
CA SER A 24 15.47 -12.38 -16.60
C SER A 24 14.76 -11.73 -17.79
N ASN A 25 14.26 -10.51 -17.60
CA ASN A 25 13.92 -9.54 -18.65
C ASN A 25 13.68 -8.17 -18.01
N SER A 26 14.72 -7.68 -17.31
CA SER A 26 14.94 -6.26 -17.13
C SER A 26 16.28 -5.95 -17.77
N SER A 27 16.27 -5.22 -18.88
CA SER A 27 17.46 -4.73 -19.56
C SER A 27 18.12 -3.63 -18.75
N CYS A 28 18.73 -4.01 -17.62
CA CYS A 28 19.65 -3.20 -16.85
C CYS A 28 20.80 -4.12 -16.41
N SER A 29 21.71 -4.40 -17.34
CA SER A 29 22.90 -5.21 -17.04
C SER A 29 23.86 -4.40 -16.18
N ALA A 30 24.38 -5.02 -15.11
CA ALA A 30 25.28 -4.41 -14.12
C ALA A 30 26.71 -4.13 -14.65
N ASN A 31 26.86 -3.75 -15.92
CA ASN A 31 28.14 -3.50 -16.56
C ASN A 31 28.16 -2.26 -17.48
N ASP A 32 27.20 -1.34 -17.32
CA ASP A 32 27.25 -0.06 -18.01
C ASP A 32 27.95 0.99 -17.13
N SER A 33 29.09 1.49 -17.60
CA SER A 33 30.02 2.38 -16.90
C SER A 33 29.51 3.82 -16.70
N SER A 34 28.19 4.04 -16.72
CA SER A 34 27.58 5.37 -16.62
C SER A 34 27.25 5.81 -15.19
N CYS A 35 27.35 4.92 -14.19
CA CYS A 35 27.20 5.25 -12.76
C CYS A 35 28.58 5.52 -12.10
N SER A 36 29.31 6.52 -12.60
CA SER A 36 30.54 6.97 -11.95
C SER A 36 30.25 8.22 -11.09
N ASN A 37 30.30 8.06 -9.77
CA ASN A 37 30.33 9.18 -8.82
C ASN A 37 31.62 10.00 -9.01
N PRO A 38 31.57 11.34 -9.11
CA PRO A 38 32.78 12.14 -8.93
C PRO A 38 33.06 12.34 -7.43
N SER A 39 34.28 11.99 -7.02
CA SER A 39 34.83 12.29 -5.70
C SER A 39 35.08 13.80 -5.51
N SER A 40 34.61 14.29 -4.36
CA SER A 40 35.19 15.30 -3.45
C SER A 40 35.47 16.74 -3.94
N SER A 41 34.90 17.73 -3.21
CA SER A 41 35.62 18.92 -2.69
C SER A 41 34.75 19.79 -1.74
N ALA A 42 35.23 19.92 -0.50
CA ALA A 42 35.30 21.10 0.41
C ALA A 42 34.03 21.83 0.95
N SER A 43 33.97 21.93 2.29
CA SER A 43 33.99 23.17 3.10
C SER A 43 33.01 23.19 4.27
N SER A 44 33.55 23.50 5.45
CA SER A 44 32.85 23.68 6.73
C SER A 44 32.04 24.98 6.74
N SER A 45 30.78 24.93 7.18
CA SER A 45 30.04 26.09 7.71
C SER A 45 28.87 25.63 8.60
N ALA A 46 28.63 26.41 9.65
CA ALA A 46 27.78 26.08 10.80
C ALA A 46 26.26 26.16 10.54
N SER A 47 25.54 25.61 11.51
CA SER A 47 24.18 25.04 11.52
C SER A 47 22.98 26.00 11.40
N SER A 48 21.84 25.42 11.01
CA SER A 48 20.51 25.73 11.58
C SER A 48 19.70 24.43 11.67
N PRO A 49 18.90 24.20 12.74
CA PRO A 49 18.22 22.92 12.95
C PRO A 49 16.96 22.85 12.09
N SER A 50 17.03 22.14 10.97
CA SER A 50 15.84 21.65 10.28
C SER A 50 15.51 20.27 10.85
N ASN A 51 14.33 20.13 11.45
CA ASN A 51 13.82 18.87 12.02
C ASN A 51 13.36 17.89 10.91
N SER A 52 14.14 17.76 9.84
CA SER A 52 14.00 16.71 8.84
C SER A 52 14.99 15.61 9.14
N PRO A 53 14.62 14.32 9.04
CA PRO A 53 15.58 13.24 9.08
C PRO A 53 16.67 13.48 8.03
N SER A 54 17.93 13.44 8.44
CA SER A 54 19.07 13.55 7.53
C SER A 54 18.96 12.46 6.46
N GLN A 55 19.25 12.79 5.19
CA GLN A 55 19.23 11.83 4.08
C GLN A 55 20.04 10.55 4.38
N ASP A 56 21.08 10.66 5.20
CA ASP A 56 21.88 9.53 5.69
C ASP A 56 21.08 8.51 6.53
N SER A 57 20.10 8.93 7.32
CA SER A 57 19.26 8.01 8.12
C SER A 57 18.15 7.35 7.31
N ILE A 58 17.69 7.99 6.22
CA ILE A 58 16.68 7.43 5.32
C ILE A 58 17.30 6.39 4.36
N ASN A 59 18.56 6.61 3.94
CA ASN A 59 19.34 5.61 3.19
C ASN A 59 19.65 4.36 4.04
N ASP A 60 19.80 4.53 5.35
CA ASP A 60 19.99 3.42 6.29
C ASP A 60 18.74 2.50 6.39
N ALA A 61 17.53 3.04 6.22
CA ALA A 61 16.29 2.23 6.27
C ALA A 61 16.22 1.19 5.13
N CYS A 62 16.46 1.59 3.89
CA CYS A 62 16.49 0.65 2.77
C CYS A 62 17.64 -0.36 2.90
N ALA A 63 18.81 0.07 3.38
CA ALA A 63 19.95 -0.81 3.59
C ALA A 63 19.65 -1.90 4.66
N LYS A 64 19.00 -1.53 5.77
CA LYS A 64 18.54 -2.48 6.80
C LYS A 64 17.57 -3.51 6.23
N ILE A 65 16.58 -3.07 5.46
CA ILE A 65 15.61 -3.98 4.83
C ILE A 65 16.33 -4.91 3.85
N SER A 66 17.21 -4.37 3.00
CA SER A 66 17.99 -5.18 2.05
C SER A 66 18.83 -6.23 2.75
N LYS A 67 19.45 -5.90 3.89
CA LYS A 67 20.23 -6.86 4.69
C LYS A 67 19.34 -7.97 5.26
N ALA A 68 18.16 -7.62 5.78
CA ALA A 68 17.20 -8.60 6.30
C ALA A 68 16.70 -9.56 5.20
N VAL A 69 16.44 -9.03 4.00
CA VAL A 69 16.05 -9.83 2.84
C VAL A 69 17.19 -10.75 2.39
N ALA A 70 18.43 -10.24 2.30
CA ALA A 70 19.59 -11.04 1.92
C ALA A 70 19.84 -12.18 2.91
N GLU A 71 19.67 -11.94 4.21
CA GLU A 71 19.81 -12.95 5.26
C GLU A 71 18.73 -14.04 5.17
N ALA A 72 17.48 -13.65 4.91
CA ALA A 72 16.39 -14.60 4.71
C ALA A 72 16.63 -15.49 3.48
N ILE A 73 17.12 -14.92 2.38
CA ILE A 73 17.52 -15.67 1.18
C ILE A 73 18.67 -16.63 1.52
N ARG A 74 19.71 -16.14 2.21
CA ARG A 74 20.89 -16.94 2.61
C ARG A 74 20.53 -18.13 3.49
N THR A 75 19.55 -17.98 4.37
CA THR A 75 19.09 -19.01 5.30
C THR A 75 17.97 -19.87 4.73
N ASN A 76 17.56 -19.65 3.48
CA ASN A 76 16.43 -20.30 2.83
C ASN A 76 15.15 -20.20 3.67
N ALA A 77 14.95 -19.04 4.31
CA ALA A 77 13.77 -18.77 5.11
C ALA A 77 12.52 -18.72 4.22
N THR A 78 11.42 -19.29 4.70
CA THR A 78 10.13 -19.30 4.00
C THR A 78 9.38 -17.97 4.12
N SER A 79 9.81 -17.09 5.02
CA SER A 79 9.23 -15.76 5.23
C SER A 79 10.27 -14.78 5.76
N LEU A 80 10.05 -13.48 5.50
CA LEU A 80 10.81 -12.40 6.13
C LEU A 80 10.30 -12.18 7.55
N PRO A 81 11.19 -11.88 8.53
CA PRO A 81 10.75 -11.39 9.81
C PRO A 81 9.93 -10.08 9.63
N PRO A 82 8.93 -9.81 10.48
CA PRO A 82 8.17 -8.57 10.41
C PRO A 82 9.10 -7.36 10.48
N ILE A 83 9.01 -6.50 9.47
CA ILE A 83 9.73 -5.23 9.43
C ILE A 83 8.79 -4.17 9.98
N PRO A 84 9.23 -3.34 10.95
CA PRO A 84 8.41 -2.24 11.42
C PRO A 84 7.94 -1.33 10.27
N ALA A 85 6.68 -0.89 10.34
CA ALA A 85 6.06 -0.12 9.27
C ALA A 85 6.75 1.25 9.03
N GLU A 86 7.27 1.86 10.09
CA GLU A 86 7.98 3.14 10.01
C GLU A 86 9.27 3.02 9.18
N GLU A 87 10.05 1.97 9.38
CA GLU A 87 11.26 1.67 8.62
C GLU A 87 10.94 1.39 7.15
N GLY A 88 9.89 0.60 6.89
CA GLY A 88 9.41 0.33 5.53
C GLY A 88 8.99 1.62 4.81
N LEU A 89 8.19 2.46 5.47
CA LEU A 89 7.75 3.74 4.94
C LEU A 89 8.92 4.70 4.71
N SER A 90 9.88 4.75 5.64
CA SER A 90 11.08 5.58 5.51
C SER A 90 11.88 5.20 4.26
N CYS A 91 12.04 3.89 3.99
CA CYS A 91 12.69 3.45 2.75
C CYS A 91 11.89 3.82 1.48
N LEU A 92 10.57 3.72 1.50
CA LEU A 92 9.76 4.17 0.35
C LEU A 92 9.89 5.68 0.12
N LYS A 93 9.97 6.45 1.19
CA LYS A 93 10.11 7.92 1.17
C LYS A 93 11.51 8.41 0.77
N SER A 94 12.57 7.59 0.84
CA SER A 94 13.87 7.97 0.25
C SER A 94 13.92 7.80 -1.27
N MET A 95 12.95 7.15 -1.90
CA MET A 95 12.99 6.95 -3.35
C MET A 95 12.96 8.29 -4.08
N PRO A 96 13.99 8.62 -4.88
CA PRO A 96 14.09 9.92 -5.53
C PRO A 96 12.96 10.11 -6.53
N PHE A 97 12.43 11.33 -6.61
CA PHE A 97 11.39 11.70 -7.56
C PHE A 97 11.94 12.54 -8.70
N ASP A 98 11.74 12.09 -9.93
CA ASP A 98 12.01 12.87 -11.14
C ASP A 98 10.70 13.47 -11.68
N LYS A 99 10.55 14.79 -11.50
CA LYS A 99 9.35 15.52 -11.95
C LYS A 99 9.12 15.44 -13.46
N SER A 100 10.18 15.39 -14.27
CA SER A 100 10.08 15.36 -15.74
C SER A 100 9.54 14.01 -16.19
N LEU A 101 10.09 12.93 -15.66
CA LEU A 101 9.61 11.58 -15.91
C LEU A 101 8.20 11.38 -15.34
N GLY A 102 7.91 11.90 -14.15
CA GLY A 102 6.57 11.87 -13.55
C GLY A 102 5.50 12.53 -14.42
N GLY A 103 5.79 13.70 -15.00
CA GLY A 103 4.87 14.37 -15.92
C GLY A 103 4.65 13.60 -17.23
N GLN A 104 5.72 13.03 -17.80
CA GLN A 104 5.62 12.17 -18.98
C GLN A 104 4.80 10.91 -18.67
N PHE A 105 5.00 10.31 -17.50
CA PHE A 105 4.24 9.16 -17.05
C PHE A 105 2.75 9.48 -16.94
N LEU A 106 2.36 10.60 -16.29
CA LEU A 106 0.94 11.02 -16.23
C LEU A 106 0.32 11.17 -17.62
N THR A 107 1.08 11.71 -18.56
CA THR A 107 0.61 11.87 -19.95
C THR A 107 0.30 10.52 -20.60
N GLN A 108 1.15 9.51 -20.39
CA GLN A 108 0.88 8.16 -20.92
C GLN A 108 -0.23 7.45 -20.13
N LEU A 109 -0.21 7.54 -18.80
CA LEU A 109 -1.21 6.94 -17.92
C LEU A 109 -2.61 7.45 -18.26
N ARG A 110 -2.77 8.74 -18.55
CA ARG A 110 -4.04 9.34 -18.99
C ARG A 110 -4.63 8.62 -20.19
N LYS A 111 -3.80 8.20 -21.16
CA LYS A 111 -4.25 7.48 -22.35
C LYS A 111 -4.84 6.12 -21.99
N TYR A 112 -4.22 5.40 -21.06
CA TYR A 112 -4.74 4.11 -20.58
C TYR A 112 -6.03 4.28 -19.77
N ILE A 113 -6.06 5.27 -18.87
CA ILE A 113 -7.25 5.57 -18.06
C ILE A 113 -8.42 5.98 -18.96
N ALA A 114 -8.19 6.65 -20.09
CA ALA A 114 -9.24 7.05 -21.02
C ALA A 114 -10.02 5.86 -21.64
N PHE A 115 -9.51 4.63 -21.56
CA PHE A 115 -10.25 3.42 -21.97
C PHE A 115 -11.27 2.96 -20.92
N GLN A 116 -11.28 3.56 -19.73
CA GLN A 116 -12.22 3.19 -18.68
C GLN A 116 -13.63 3.69 -19.03
N THR A 117 -14.56 2.75 -19.20
CA THR A 117 -15.93 3.04 -19.66
C THR A 117 -16.76 3.80 -18.63
N THR A 118 -16.41 3.72 -17.35
CA THR A 118 -17.14 4.32 -16.23
C THR A 118 -16.77 5.77 -15.93
N LEU A 119 -15.85 6.40 -16.68
CA LEU A 119 -15.37 7.75 -16.38
C LEU A 119 -16.47 8.82 -16.33
N GLU A 120 -17.40 8.81 -17.29
CA GLU A 120 -18.51 9.77 -17.34
C GLU A 120 -19.50 9.57 -16.17
N PRO A 121 -20.05 8.36 -15.94
CA PRO A 121 -20.97 8.14 -14.83
C PRO A 121 -20.29 8.27 -13.45
N LEU A 122 -18.97 8.08 -13.33
CA LEU A 122 -18.26 8.39 -12.09
C LEU A 122 -18.19 9.89 -11.82
N LYS A 123 -17.99 10.70 -12.86
CA LYS A 123 -17.91 12.15 -12.75
C LYS A 123 -19.27 12.79 -12.45
N ASN A 124 -20.33 12.28 -13.07
CA ASN A 124 -21.70 12.76 -12.89
C ASN A 124 -22.63 11.57 -12.57
N PRO A 125 -22.55 11.03 -11.34
CA PRO A 125 -23.31 9.84 -11.01
C PRO A 125 -24.81 10.13 -10.88
N PRO A 126 -25.67 9.14 -11.15
CA PRO A 126 -27.10 9.26 -10.87
C PRO A 126 -27.32 9.44 -9.36
N SER A 127 -28.46 10.02 -8.98
CA SER A 127 -28.81 10.26 -7.56
C SER A 127 -28.90 8.98 -6.71
N THR A 128 -29.00 7.81 -7.36
CA THR A 128 -29.04 6.50 -6.71
C THR A 128 -27.64 5.94 -6.41
N TYR A 129 -26.57 6.55 -6.92
CA TYR A 129 -25.21 6.12 -6.63
C TYR A 129 -24.82 6.55 -5.21
N VAL A 130 -24.33 5.59 -4.43
CA VAL A 130 -23.99 5.80 -3.01
C VAL A 130 -22.62 6.48 -2.83
N GLY A 131 -21.75 6.40 -3.84
CA GLY A 131 -20.42 7.00 -3.80
C GLY A 131 -20.42 8.48 -4.13
N SER A 132 -19.34 9.17 -3.77
CA SER A 132 -19.11 10.55 -4.18
C SER A 132 -18.78 10.64 -5.68
N PRO A 133 -19.18 11.72 -6.37
CA PRO A 133 -18.72 12.00 -7.73
C PRO A 133 -17.19 12.12 -7.79
N VAL A 134 -16.58 11.53 -8.82
CA VAL A 134 -15.12 11.54 -9.01
C VAL A 134 -14.77 11.87 -10.46
N ASP A 135 -14.03 12.97 -10.65
CA ASP A 135 -13.39 13.29 -11.92
C ASP A 135 -11.97 12.73 -11.94
N VAL A 136 -11.82 11.50 -12.43
CA VAL A 136 -10.51 10.81 -12.47
C VAL A 136 -9.53 11.56 -13.39
N LEU A 137 -9.96 12.01 -14.57
CA LEU A 137 -9.09 12.73 -15.50
C LEU A 137 -8.69 14.10 -14.96
N GLY A 138 -9.65 14.85 -14.40
CA GLY A 138 -9.35 16.11 -13.71
C GLY A 138 -8.50 15.91 -12.45
N GLY A 139 -8.61 14.76 -11.79
CA GLY A 139 -7.72 14.34 -10.71
C GLY A 139 -6.28 14.18 -11.16
N LEU A 140 -6.03 13.60 -12.34
CA LEU A 140 -4.69 13.52 -12.92
C LEU A 140 -4.13 14.91 -13.22
N ASP A 141 -4.97 15.84 -13.67
CA ASP A 141 -4.57 17.23 -13.91
C ASP A 141 -4.16 17.94 -12.61
N LYS A 142 -4.88 17.68 -11.50
CA LYS A 142 -4.49 18.16 -10.17
C LYS A 142 -3.17 17.56 -9.69
N ILE A 143 -2.91 16.28 -9.97
CA ILE A 143 -1.63 15.63 -9.67
C ILE A 143 -0.50 16.26 -10.50
N ALA A 144 -0.73 16.51 -11.79
CA ALA A 144 0.23 17.19 -12.66
C ALA A 144 0.60 18.59 -12.15
N ALA A 145 -0.39 19.34 -11.65
CA ALA A 145 -0.16 20.68 -11.09
C ALA A 145 0.73 20.68 -9.83
N LYS A 146 0.76 19.59 -9.06
CA LYS A 146 1.58 19.46 -7.84
C LYS A 146 2.88 18.68 -8.04
N LEU A 147 3.30 18.42 -9.29
CA LEU A 147 4.56 17.68 -9.56
C LEU A 147 5.77 18.26 -8.79
N GLY A 148 5.86 19.60 -8.68
CA GLY A 148 6.95 20.25 -7.97
C GLY A 148 6.94 20.10 -6.45
N THR A 149 5.89 19.54 -5.85
CA THR A 149 5.75 19.42 -4.39
C THR A 149 6.10 18.02 -3.86
N TYR A 150 6.31 17.05 -4.74
CA TYR A 150 6.62 15.68 -4.33
C TYR A 150 8.05 15.56 -3.83
N THR A 151 8.20 15.01 -2.63
CA THR A 151 9.49 14.74 -2.00
C THR A 151 10.02 13.33 -2.29
N SER A 152 9.17 12.42 -2.79
CA SER A 152 9.55 11.03 -3.08
C SER A 152 8.70 10.43 -4.20
N GLN A 153 9.24 9.43 -4.90
CA GLN A 153 8.48 8.65 -5.91
C GLN A 153 7.25 7.99 -5.28
N PHE A 154 7.39 7.54 -4.03
CA PHE A 154 6.30 6.93 -3.27
C PHE A 154 5.11 7.88 -3.06
N ASP A 155 5.36 9.16 -2.83
CA ASP A 155 4.29 10.14 -2.65
C ASP A 155 3.52 10.41 -3.94
N PHE A 156 4.25 10.53 -5.04
CA PHE A 156 3.67 10.68 -6.37
C PHE A 156 2.81 9.46 -6.74
N ASP A 157 3.35 8.25 -6.58
CA ASP A 157 2.62 7.03 -6.91
C ASP A 157 1.42 6.81 -5.97
N SER A 158 1.56 7.15 -4.69
CA SER A 158 0.48 7.04 -3.70
C SER A 158 -0.72 7.94 -4.04
N ASP A 159 -0.47 9.14 -4.55
CA ASP A 159 -1.53 10.04 -4.98
C ASP A 159 -2.29 9.50 -6.21
N ILE A 160 -1.59 8.94 -7.19
CA ILE A 160 -2.22 8.30 -8.35
C ILE A 160 -3.06 7.12 -7.90
N LYS A 161 -2.51 6.25 -7.03
CA LYS A 161 -3.22 5.09 -6.49
C LYS A 161 -4.44 5.51 -5.68
N SER A 162 -4.33 6.57 -4.89
CA SER A 162 -5.42 7.14 -4.10
C SER A 162 -6.54 7.65 -5.00
N LEU A 163 -6.21 8.45 -6.01
CA LEU A 163 -7.17 8.95 -6.99
C LEU A 163 -7.95 7.82 -7.66
N VAL A 164 -7.26 6.81 -8.19
CA VAL A 164 -7.90 5.66 -8.85
C VAL A 164 -8.83 4.92 -7.90
N LYS A 165 -8.45 4.75 -6.63
CA LYS A 165 -9.32 4.12 -5.62
C LYS A 165 -10.59 4.90 -5.32
N THR A 166 -10.60 6.22 -5.45
CA THR A 166 -11.83 7.02 -5.21
C THR A 166 -12.95 6.68 -6.19
N ALA A 167 -12.65 6.09 -7.34
CA ALA A 167 -13.64 5.60 -8.29
C ALA A 167 -14.49 4.43 -7.74
N ASN A 168 -14.08 3.80 -6.64
CA ASN A 168 -14.79 2.69 -6.01
C ASN A 168 -15.13 1.54 -6.98
N ASP A 169 -14.22 1.26 -7.92
CA ASP A 169 -14.37 0.23 -8.94
C ASP A 169 -13.29 -0.85 -8.74
N GLY A 170 -13.74 -2.07 -8.44
CA GLY A 170 -12.85 -3.20 -8.15
C GLY A 170 -12.01 -3.68 -9.33
N HIS A 171 -12.36 -3.28 -10.56
CA HIS A 171 -11.59 -3.60 -11.77
C HIS A 171 -10.71 -2.43 -12.24
N PHE A 172 -10.92 -1.23 -11.68
CA PHE A 172 -10.12 -0.06 -12.01
C PHE A 172 -8.99 0.11 -11.01
N SER A 173 -7.78 -0.32 -11.39
CA SER A 173 -6.60 -0.22 -10.55
C SER A 173 -5.34 0.11 -11.35
N VAL A 174 -4.39 0.78 -10.70
CA VAL A 174 -3.06 1.06 -11.25
C VAL A 174 -2.04 0.49 -10.27
N LYS A 175 -1.13 -0.35 -10.78
CA LYS A 175 -0.01 -0.90 -10.02
C LYS A 175 1.24 -0.09 -10.32
N LEU A 176 1.79 0.54 -9.30
CA LEU A 176 2.92 1.47 -9.42
C LEU A 176 4.08 0.93 -8.59
N CYS A 177 5.28 1.00 -9.14
CA CYS A 177 6.47 0.32 -8.63
C CYS A 177 6.70 0.57 -7.13
N SER A 178 6.68 1.83 -6.69
CA SER A 178 6.96 2.16 -5.28
C SER A 178 5.87 1.68 -4.32
N THR A 179 4.63 1.53 -4.79
CA THR A 179 3.48 1.11 -3.95
C THR A 179 3.30 -0.40 -3.86
N GLU A 180 4.11 -1.16 -4.61
CA GLU A 180 4.05 -2.63 -4.67
C GLU A 180 5.30 -3.30 -4.07
N VAL A 181 6.29 -2.52 -3.61
CA VAL A 181 7.52 -3.06 -2.99
C VAL A 181 7.22 -3.73 -1.65
N TYR A 182 6.36 -3.11 -0.83
CA TYR A 182 5.98 -3.61 0.49
C TYR A 182 4.47 -3.72 0.63
N ARG A 183 4.02 -4.68 1.44
CA ARG A 183 2.66 -4.76 1.95
C ARG A 183 2.65 -4.40 3.41
N PHE A 184 1.97 -3.29 3.75
CA PHE A 184 1.72 -2.94 5.13
C PHE A 184 0.59 -3.80 5.66
N SER A 185 0.86 -4.55 6.72
CA SER A 185 -0.12 -5.36 7.44
C SER A 185 -0.21 -4.91 8.88
N ARG A 186 -1.36 -5.19 9.51
CA ARG A 186 -1.52 -5.06 10.95
C ARG A 186 -1.46 -6.46 11.57
N PRO A 187 -0.83 -6.62 12.76
CA PRO A 187 -0.77 -7.90 13.44
C PRO A 187 -2.16 -8.39 13.87
N VAL A 188 -3.09 -7.46 14.12
CA VAL A 188 -4.50 -7.75 14.40
C VAL A 188 -5.31 -7.42 13.15
N SER A 189 -6.08 -8.40 12.69
CA SER A 189 -7.03 -8.21 11.60
C SER A 189 -8.17 -7.30 12.09
N ILE A 190 -8.28 -6.10 11.50
CA ILE A 190 -9.44 -5.22 11.66
C ILE A 190 -10.58 -5.66 10.71
N VAL A 191 -10.63 -6.94 10.34
CA VAL A 191 -11.87 -7.47 9.76
C VAL A 191 -12.89 -7.40 10.89
N SER A 192 -13.70 -6.34 10.85
CA SER A 192 -14.80 -6.17 11.77
C SER A 192 -15.90 -7.11 11.30
N VAL A 193 -16.13 -8.18 12.06
CA VAL A 193 -17.24 -9.08 11.78
C VAL A 193 -18.45 -8.50 12.48
N SER A 194 -19.47 -8.21 11.69
CA SER A 194 -20.79 -7.82 12.15
C SER A 194 -21.52 -9.08 12.62
N VAL A 195 -21.59 -9.29 13.93
CA VAL A 195 -22.22 -10.49 14.53
C VAL A 195 -23.49 -10.05 15.27
N SER A 196 -24.63 -10.58 14.84
CA SER A 196 -25.87 -10.53 15.64
C SER A 196 -25.92 -11.76 16.54
N LYS A 197 -26.28 -11.56 17.81
CA LYS A 197 -26.31 -12.64 18.82
C LYS A 197 -27.39 -13.68 18.52
N ASP A 198 -28.51 -13.24 17.97
CA ASP A 198 -29.71 -14.06 17.73
C ASP A 198 -30.24 -13.95 16.29
N GLY A 199 -29.61 -13.12 15.45
CA GLY A 199 -30.07 -12.84 14.09
C GLY A 199 -31.20 -11.82 14.00
N LEU A 200 -31.62 -11.22 15.12
CA LEU A 200 -32.67 -10.21 15.22
C LEU A 200 -32.14 -8.89 15.78
N GLU A 201 -31.27 -8.95 16.79
CA GLU A 201 -30.60 -7.81 17.36
C GLU A 201 -29.64 -7.17 16.34
N LEU A 202 -29.46 -5.85 16.48
CA LEU A 202 -28.48 -5.12 15.68
C LEU A 202 -27.09 -5.74 15.86
N PRO A 203 -26.39 -6.07 14.77
CA PRO A 203 -25.07 -6.65 14.87
C PRO A 203 -24.07 -5.73 15.57
N GLU A 204 -23.23 -6.31 16.43
CA GLU A 204 -22.09 -5.62 17.04
C GLU A 204 -20.81 -5.94 16.25
N LEU A 205 -19.82 -5.03 16.31
CA LEU A 205 -18.55 -5.19 15.61
C LEU A 205 -17.52 -5.89 16.50
N TYR A 206 -16.89 -6.94 15.97
CA TYR A 206 -15.81 -7.67 16.65
C TYR A 206 -14.58 -7.79 15.76
N THR A 207 -13.39 -7.93 16.35
CA THR A 207 -12.21 -8.30 15.55
C THR A 207 -12.41 -9.71 14.98
N GLY A 208 -11.75 -10.03 13.86
CA GLY A 208 -11.86 -11.36 13.26
C GLY A 208 -11.48 -12.49 14.22
N SER A 209 -10.50 -12.26 15.09
CA SER A 209 -10.11 -13.20 16.15
C SER A 209 -11.19 -13.36 17.23
N ASP A 210 -11.82 -12.27 17.66
CA ASP A 210 -12.90 -12.34 18.67
C ASP A 210 -14.15 -12.98 18.10
N ALA A 211 -14.48 -12.69 16.84
CA ALA A 211 -15.59 -13.32 16.14
C ALA A 211 -15.42 -14.84 16.00
N ALA A 212 -14.19 -15.32 15.77
CA ALA A 212 -13.90 -16.76 15.75
C ALA A 212 -14.14 -17.42 17.12
N LEU A 213 -13.87 -16.70 18.23
CA LEU A 213 -14.17 -17.16 19.58
C LEU A 213 -15.68 -17.21 19.86
N LEU A 214 -16.47 -16.31 19.26
CA LEU A 214 -17.93 -16.33 19.34
C LEU A 214 -18.53 -17.53 18.59
N GLY A 215 -18.06 -17.81 17.36
CA GLY A 215 -18.62 -18.87 16.51
C GLY A 215 -18.19 -20.30 16.86
N GLY A 216 -17.06 -20.47 17.54
CA GLY A 216 -16.44 -21.78 17.80
C GLY A 216 -16.85 -22.48 19.10
N GLY A 217 -17.88 -22.02 19.82
CA GLY A 217 -18.19 -22.54 21.14
C GLY A 217 -17.09 -22.22 22.16
N GLY A 218 -16.70 -20.94 22.23
CA GLY A 218 -15.64 -20.47 23.10
C GLY A 218 -15.79 -21.04 24.51
N ASN A 219 -14.72 -21.65 25.03
CA ASN A 219 -14.58 -22.24 26.36
C ASN A 219 -14.82 -21.21 27.50
N GLY A 220 -16.00 -20.60 27.58
CA GLY A 220 -16.35 -19.56 28.55
C GLY A 220 -15.60 -18.23 28.43
N LYS A 221 -14.86 -17.97 27.34
CA LYS A 221 -14.18 -16.68 27.15
C LYS A 221 -15.16 -15.63 26.65
N ALA A 222 -15.46 -14.65 27.52
CA ALA A 222 -16.21 -13.46 27.14
C ALA A 222 -15.34 -12.55 26.27
N VAL A 223 -15.83 -12.20 25.08
CA VAL A 223 -15.25 -11.17 24.20
C VAL A 223 -16.21 -9.99 24.14
N SER A 224 -15.66 -8.77 24.06
CA SER A 224 -16.43 -7.53 23.98
C SER A 224 -16.37 -6.96 22.56
N PRO A 225 -17.43 -6.26 22.12
CA PRO A 225 -17.41 -5.56 20.84
C PRO A 225 -16.41 -4.41 20.84
N ILE A 226 -15.98 -4.01 19.64
CA ILE A 226 -15.13 -2.85 19.39
C ILE A 226 -15.96 -1.60 19.67
N VAL A 227 -15.48 -0.75 20.59
CA VAL A 227 -16.14 0.52 20.95
C VAL A 227 -15.52 1.74 20.29
N ALA A 228 -14.21 1.71 19.98
CA ALA A 228 -13.47 2.81 19.40
C ALA A 228 -12.21 2.33 18.67
N ILE A 229 -11.73 3.11 17.69
CA ILE A 229 -10.45 2.90 17.01
C ILE A 229 -9.65 4.20 17.11
N ASN A 230 -8.53 4.15 17.85
CA ASN A 230 -7.68 5.30 18.19
C ASN A 230 -8.29 6.31 19.19
N GLY A 231 -9.19 5.86 20.07
CA GLY A 231 -9.87 6.70 21.06
C GLY A 231 -11.09 7.42 20.49
#